data_AF-A0A6M1L738-F1
#
_entry.id   AF-A0A6M1L738-F1
#
_cell.length_a   1.000
_cell.length_b   1.000
_cell.length_c   1.000
_cell.angle_alpha   90.00
_cell.angle_beta   90.00
_cell.angle_gamma   90.00
#
_symmetry.space_group_name_H-M   'P 1'
#
loop_
_entity.id
_entity.type
_entity.pdbx_description
1 polymer ?
#
loop_
_entity_poly.entity_id
_entity_poly.type
_entity_poly.pdbx_seq_one_letter_code
_entity_poly.pdbx_strand_id
1 'polypeptide(L)'
;MSVGVNLRSRPWIVLVALAATAVLFLVTWALTTARGSQPSGVQEVASEGVRIEVPAGWSRNAIDCGTPVRDTYVVDVEAVAGCALTPTPRVDYAEIRLSADLALDSAAAIATEEHQTVGHVVHRGADVLPDGRARRVVVVDRRVVVIAVTEDPAVADAIADSVKID
;
A
#
# COMPACT_ATOMS: atom_id res chain seq x y z
N MET A 1 -10.93 -16.65 71.01
CA MET A 1 -10.87 -15.84 69.77
C MET A 1 -9.42 -15.54 69.45
N SER A 2 -8.88 -16.20 68.42
CA SER A 2 -7.69 -15.83 67.63
C SER A 2 -7.47 -16.94 66.62
N VAL A 3 -7.88 -16.73 65.37
CA VAL A 3 -7.58 -17.64 64.25
C VAL A 3 -6.38 -17.03 63.52
N GLY A 4 -5.19 -17.59 63.74
CA GLY A 4 -3.99 -17.24 62.99
C GLY A 4 -4.03 -17.92 61.62
N VAL A 5 -4.10 -17.14 60.54
CA VAL A 5 -4.01 -17.64 59.18
C VAL A 5 -2.53 -17.84 58.83
N ASN A 6 -2.11 -19.09 58.79
CA ASN A 6 -0.80 -19.52 58.28
C ASN A 6 -0.78 -19.37 56.74
N LEU A 7 -0.20 -18.30 56.21
CA LEU A 7 0.14 -18.21 54.78
C LEU A 7 1.40 -19.04 54.50
N ARG A 8 1.20 -20.34 54.28
CA ARG A 8 2.24 -21.24 53.79
C ARG A 8 2.47 -20.98 52.29
N SER A 9 3.53 -20.23 52.02
CA SER A 9 4.06 -19.86 50.71
C SER A 9 4.11 -21.05 49.74
N ARG A 10 3.38 -20.93 48.63
CA ARG A 10 3.34 -21.88 47.52
C ARG A 10 4.17 -21.30 46.33
N PRO A 11 5.43 -21.74 46.14
CA PRO A 11 6.40 -21.12 45.22
C PRO A 11 6.14 -21.35 43.71
N TRP A 12 5.08 -22.07 43.36
CA TRP A 12 4.77 -22.48 41.98
C TRP A 12 3.89 -21.47 41.23
N ILE A 13 3.15 -20.61 41.96
CA ILE A 13 2.30 -19.58 41.35
C ILE A 13 3.16 -18.44 40.75
N VAL A 14 4.35 -18.18 41.31
CA VAL A 14 5.26 -17.12 40.83
C VAL A 14 5.90 -17.48 39.48
N LEU A 15 6.11 -18.77 39.20
CA LEU A 15 6.78 -19.21 37.96
C LEU A 15 5.88 -19.10 36.71
N VAL A 16 4.57 -19.25 36.84
CA VAL A 16 3.64 -19.13 35.71
C VAL A 16 3.46 -17.66 35.29
N ALA A 17 3.48 -16.73 36.25
CA ALA A 17 3.34 -15.30 35.98
C ALA A 17 4.52 -14.73 35.18
N LEU A 18 5.75 -15.19 35.46
CA LEU A 18 6.96 -14.70 34.78
C LEU A 18 7.07 -15.18 33.33
N ALA A 19 6.65 -16.43 33.04
CA ALA A 19 6.67 -16.97 31.69
C ALA A 19 5.66 -16.27 30.76
N ALA A 20 4.47 -15.92 31.27
CA ALA A 20 3.45 -15.21 30.51
C ALA A 20 3.89 -13.78 30.12
N THR A 21 4.61 -13.07 31.00
CA THR A 21 5.15 -11.74 30.70
C THR A 21 6.30 -11.77 29.68
N ALA A 22 7.14 -12.80 29.67
CA ALA A 22 8.24 -12.91 28.71
C ALA A 22 7.75 -13.16 27.28
N VAL A 23 6.68 -13.96 27.11
CA VAL A 23 6.04 -14.19 25.81
C VAL A 23 5.34 -12.94 25.30
N LEU A 24 4.69 -12.15 26.16
CA LEU A 24 4.06 -10.88 25.76
C LEU A 24 5.09 -9.83 25.31
N PHE A 25 6.27 -9.76 25.94
CA PHE A 25 7.33 -8.83 25.54
C PHE A 25 7.98 -9.20 24.20
N LEU A 26 8.13 -10.50 23.89
CA LEU A 26 8.66 -10.95 22.61
C LEU A 26 7.67 -10.74 21.45
N VAL A 27 6.37 -10.93 21.69
CA VAL A 27 5.33 -10.67 20.68
C VAL A 27 5.20 -9.18 20.37
N THR A 28 5.33 -8.31 21.38
CA THR A 28 5.28 -6.84 21.16
C THR A 28 6.51 -6.29 20.44
N TRP A 29 7.70 -6.87 20.63
CA TRP A 29 8.90 -6.46 19.88
C TRP A 29 8.89 -6.95 18.43
N ALA A 30 8.44 -8.18 18.17
CA ALA A 30 8.38 -8.72 16.80
C ALA A 30 7.39 -7.95 15.90
N LEU A 31 6.36 -7.34 16.46
CA LEU A 31 5.40 -6.50 15.73
C LEU A 31 5.96 -5.12 15.37
N THR A 32 7.00 -4.63 16.05
CA THR A 32 7.59 -3.30 15.75
C THR A 32 8.62 -3.31 14.63
N THR A 33 9.24 -4.45 14.34
CA THR A 33 10.25 -4.58 13.27
C THR A 33 9.66 -4.81 11.88
N ALA A 34 8.33 -4.96 11.77
CA ALA A 34 7.63 -5.08 10.50
C ALA A 34 7.14 -3.74 9.94
N ARG A 35 7.48 -2.60 10.57
CA ARG A 35 7.29 -1.29 9.94
C ARG A 35 8.40 -1.10 8.92
N GLY A 36 8.11 -1.50 7.68
CA GLY A 36 8.80 -1.01 6.50
C GLY A 36 9.01 0.49 6.63
N SER A 37 10.20 0.93 6.24
CA SER A 37 10.69 2.30 6.37
C SER A 37 9.71 3.27 5.72
N GLN A 38 8.76 3.79 6.49
CA GLN A 38 7.77 4.73 5.97
C GLN A 38 8.52 5.96 5.46
N PRO A 39 8.38 6.31 4.17
CA PRO A 39 9.12 7.43 3.60
C PRO A 39 8.81 8.72 4.36
N SER A 40 9.82 9.59 4.48
CA SER A 40 9.76 10.83 5.24
C SER A 40 8.75 11.80 4.61
N GLY A 41 7.50 11.74 5.08
CA GLY A 41 6.41 12.60 4.62
C GLY A 41 5.69 12.09 3.37
N VAL A 42 4.45 12.55 3.22
CA VAL A 42 3.60 12.32 2.05
C VAL A 42 3.34 13.64 1.33
N GLN A 43 3.05 13.57 0.04
CA GLN A 43 2.57 14.69 -0.78
C GLN A 43 1.26 14.27 -1.47
N GLU A 44 0.30 15.20 -1.55
CA GLU A 44 -0.96 14.98 -2.26
C GLU A 44 -0.79 15.28 -3.75
N VAL A 45 -1.30 14.40 -4.61
CA VAL A 45 -1.27 14.52 -6.07
C VAL A 45 -2.69 14.34 -6.59
N ALA A 46 -3.09 15.21 -7.51
CA ALA A 46 -4.45 15.27 -8.07
C ALA A 46 -4.42 15.16 -9.60
N SER A 47 -5.34 14.38 -10.17
CA SER A 47 -5.60 14.29 -11.61
C SER A 47 -6.97 13.64 -11.83
N GLU A 48 -7.69 14.05 -12.88
CA GLU A 48 -8.99 13.46 -13.26
C GLU A 48 -10.05 13.42 -12.14
N GLY A 49 -10.09 14.45 -11.28
CA GLY A 49 -11.02 14.51 -10.14
C GLY A 49 -10.70 13.50 -9.01
N VAL A 50 -9.54 12.84 -9.08
CA VAL A 50 -9.05 11.89 -8.08
C VAL A 50 -7.77 12.43 -7.45
N ARG A 51 -7.64 12.25 -6.14
CA ARG A 51 -6.45 12.63 -5.36
C ARG A 51 -5.89 11.44 -4.61
N ILE A 52 -4.57 11.31 -4.59
CA ILE A 52 -3.84 10.28 -3.85
C ILE A 52 -2.68 10.91 -3.07
N GLU A 53 -2.24 10.24 -2.01
CA GLU A 53 -1.05 10.59 -1.25
C GLU A 53 0.09 9.65 -1.67
N VAL A 54 1.21 10.22 -2.11
CA VAL A 54 2.44 9.48 -2.47
C VAL A 54 3.60 9.92 -1.57
N PRO A 55 4.68 9.13 -1.47
CA PRO A 55 5.88 9.55 -0.74
C PRO A 55 6.40 10.92 -1.22
N ALA A 56 6.75 11.80 -0.27
CA ALA A 56 7.18 13.18 -0.59
C ALA A 56 8.46 13.26 -1.43
N GLY A 57 9.28 12.20 -1.43
CA GLY A 57 10.50 12.12 -2.24
C GLY A 57 10.28 11.67 -3.69
N TRP A 58 9.06 11.26 -4.06
CA TRP A 58 8.79 10.77 -5.40
C TRP A 58 8.74 11.91 -6.42
N SER A 59 9.37 11.69 -7.57
CA SER A 59 9.40 12.66 -8.67
C SER A 59 8.09 12.64 -9.47
N ARG A 60 7.72 13.77 -10.08
CA ARG A 60 6.58 13.83 -11.02
C ARG A 60 7.02 13.40 -12.41
N ASN A 61 6.30 12.47 -13.02
CA ASN A 61 6.43 12.05 -14.43
C ASN A 61 7.89 11.79 -14.84
N ALA A 62 8.69 11.22 -13.95
CA ALA A 62 10.04 10.78 -14.29
C ALA A 62 9.90 9.53 -15.17
N ILE A 63 9.84 9.74 -16.48
CA ILE A 63 9.61 8.71 -17.49
C ILE A 63 10.77 8.74 -18.47
N ASP A 64 11.38 7.58 -18.68
CA ASP A 64 12.41 7.37 -19.69
C ASP A 64 11.90 6.35 -20.70
N CYS A 65 11.90 6.72 -21.98
CA CYS A 65 11.47 5.82 -23.06
C CYS A 65 10.06 5.21 -22.85
N GLY A 66 9.12 6.01 -22.32
CA GLY A 66 7.76 5.56 -22.02
C GLY A 66 7.63 4.63 -20.81
N THR A 67 8.72 4.41 -20.07
CA THR A 67 8.70 3.65 -18.80
C THR A 67 8.96 4.57 -17.62
N PRO A 68 8.22 4.44 -16.50
CA PRO A 68 8.56 5.12 -15.26
C PRO A 68 10.01 4.86 -14.83
N VAL A 69 10.62 5.87 -14.23
CA VAL A 69 11.91 5.81 -13.52
C VAL A 69 11.63 5.70 -12.03
N ARG A 70 12.57 5.13 -11.27
CA ARG A 70 12.44 4.85 -9.82
C ARG A 70 11.77 5.96 -9.02
N ASP A 71 10.85 5.59 -8.14
CA ASP A 71 10.22 6.46 -7.15
C ASP A 71 9.54 7.67 -7.81
N THR A 72 8.56 7.39 -8.68
CA THR A 72 7.84 8.43 -9.44
C THR A 72 6.33 8.27 -9.34
N TYR A 73 5.61 9.40 -9.39
CA TYR A 73 4.19 9.38 -9.71
C TYR A 73 3.96 9.86 -11.14
N VAL A 74 3.01 9.25 -11.83
CA VAL A 74 2.66 9.51 -13.22
C VAL A 74 1.24 10.04 -13.29
N VAL A 75 1.09 11.25 -13.83
CA VAL A 75 -0.20 11.93 -13.99
C VAL A 75 -0.23 12.72 -15.30
N ASP A 76 -1.38 12.72 -15.97
CA ASP A 76 -1.65 13.51 -17.18
C ASP A 76 -0.63 13.29 -18.31
N VAL A 77 -0.09 12.07 -18.43
CA VAL A 77 0.89 11.74 -19.47
C VAL A 77 0.22 11.02 -20.63
N GLU A 78 0.28 11.63 -21.82
CA GLU A 78 -0.10 10.98 -23.07
C GLU A 78 0.96 9.96 -23.51
N ALA A 79 0.61 9.08 -24.45
CA ALA A 79 1.50 8.02 -24.93
C ALA A 79 2.89 8.55 -25.36
N VAL A 80 3.93 8.20 -24.61
CA VAL A 80 5.32 8.56 -24.92
C VAL A 80 5.91 7.49 -25.83
N ALA A 81 6.61 7.91 -26.88
CA ALA A 81 7.30 6.99 -27.79
C ALA A 81 8.33 6.14 -27.03
N GLY A 82 8.16 4.82 -27.09
CA GLY A 82 9.11 3.88 -26.49
C GLY A 82 10.44 3.85 -27.24
N CYS A 83 11.53 3.63 -26.51
CA CYS A 83 12.83 3.34 -27.12
C CYS A 83 12.93 1.85 -27.45
N ALA A 84 13.83 1.51 -28.38
CA ALA A 84 14.05 0.12 -28.78
C ALA A 84 14.65 -0.71 -27.62
N LEU A 85 13.85 -1.65 -27.12
CA LEU A 85 14.24 -2.91 -26.45
C LEU A 85 15.19 -2.80 -25.24
N THR A 86 14.84 -2.00 -24.24
CA THR A 86 15.27 -2.27 -22.86
C THR A 86 14.17 -3.01 -22.12
N PRO A 87 14.49 -4.02 -21.28
CA PRO A 87 13.48 -4.59 -20.38
C PRO A 87 12.93 -3.47 -19.50
N THR A 88 11.61 -3.43 -19.33
CA THR A 88 10.93 -2.47 -18.46
C THR A 88 11.61 -2.46 -17.08
N PRO A 89 12.23 -1.34 -16.65
CA PRO A 89 12.86 -1.26 -15.36
C PRO A 89 11.90 -1.61 -14.21
N ARG A 90 12.43 -2.33 -13.21
CA ARG A 90 11.70 -2.65 -11.98
C ARG A 90 11.76 -1.44 -11.06
N VAL A 91 10.73 -0.60 -11.12
CA VAL A 91 10.70 0.68 -10.39
C VAL A 91 9.39 0.89 -9.67
N ASP A 92 9.45 1.39 -8.45
CA ASP A 92 8.25 1.75 -7.71
C ASP A 92 7.63 3.01 -8.30
N TYR A 93 6.32 2.96 -8.52
CA TYR A 93 5.57 4.07 -9.08
C TYR A 93 4.10 4.08 -8.67
N ALA A 94 3.49 5.26 -8.77
CA ALA A 94 2.04 5.43 -8.75
C ALA A 94 1.59 6.08 -10.05
N GLU A 95 0.38 5.79 -10.51
CA GLU A 95 -0.18 6.36 -11.73
C GLU A 95 -1.64 6.72 -11.51
N ILE A 96 -2.06 7.88 -12.01
CA ILE A 96 -3.47 8.24 -12.20
C ILE A 96 -3.67 8.49 -13.69
N ARG A 97 -4.57 7.74 -14.31
CA ARG A 97 -4.89 7.92 -15.74
C ARG A 97 -6.34 7.61 -16.06
N LEU A 98 -6.81 8.18 -17.16
CA LEU A 98 -8.04 7.73 -17.81
C LEU A 98 -7.77 6.44 -18.58
N SER A 99 -8.72 5.50 -18.49
CA SER A 99 -8.77 4.35 -19.37
C SER A 99 -9.80 4.59 -20.47
N ALA A 100 -9.37 4.43 -21.73
CA ALA A 100 -10.27 4.55 -22.88
C ALA A 100 -11.28 3.39 -22.94
N ASP A 101 -10.86 2.20 -22.52
CA ASP A 101 -11.70 1.00 -22.43
C ASP A 101 -11.19 0.08 -21.31
N LEU A 102 -11.94 0.02 -20.21
CA LEU A 102 -11.60 -0.83 -19.08
C LEU A 102 -11.58 -2.33 -19.41
N ALA A 103 -12.33 -2.77 -20.44
CA ALA A 103 -12.33 -4.17 -20.83
C ALA A 103 -11.01 -4.60 -21.47
N LEU A 104 -10.26 -3.65 -22.03
CA LEU A 104 -8.95 -3.87 -22.64
C LEU A 104 -7.80 -3.51 -21.69
N ASP A 105 -8.10 -2.92 -20.54
CA ASP A 105 -7.13 -2.48 -19.55
C ASP A 105 -6.78 -3.61 -18.59
N SER A 106 -5.62 -4.24 -18.81
CA SER A 106 -5.16 -5.37 -18.02
C SER A 106 -4.87 -5.03 -16.55
N ALA A 107 -4.59 -3.75 -16.24
CA ALA A 107 -4.45 -3.32 -14.85
C ALA A 107 -5.83 -3.15 -14.21
N ALA A 108 -6.80 -2.55 -14.91
CA ALA A 108 -8.16 -2.41 -14.39
C ALA A 108 -8.85 -3.77 -14.15
N ALA A 109 -8.54 -4.78 -14.95
CA ALA A 109 -9.15 -6.11 -14.86
C ALA A 109 -8.99 -6.81 -13.49
N ILE A 110 -7.97 -6.44 -12.70
CA ILE A 110 -7.81 -7.01 -11.35
C ILE A 110 -8.67 -6.31 -10.29
N ALA A 111 -9.22 -5.12 -10.59
CA ALA A 111 -10.08 -4.38 -9.69
C ALA A 111 -11.52 -4.91 -9.73
N THR A 112 -11.78 -5.96 -8.95
CA THR A 112 -13.05 -6.69 -8.96
C THR A 112 -13.91 -6.42 -7.73
N GLU A 113 -13.33 -5.89 -6.65
CA GLU A 113 -14.04 -5.65 -5.39
C GLU A 113 -14.74 -4.28 -5.43
N GLU A 114 -16.07 -4.27 -5.50
CA GLU A 114 -16.85 -3.03 -5.53
C GLU A 114 -17.01 -2.42 -4.13
N HIS A 115 -16.85 -1.10 -4.06
CA HIS A 115 -17.05 -0.27 -2.88
C HIS A 115 -17.72 1.06 -3.27
N GLN A 116 -18.40 1.70 -2.32
CA GLN A 116 -18.93 3.05 -2.50
C GLN A 116 -18.12 4.04 -1.66
N THR A 117 -17.67 5.13 -2.29
CA THR A 117 -16.94 6.22 -1.62
C THR A 117 -17.54 7.54 -2.03
N VAL A 118 -18.13 8.28 -1.08
CA VAL A 118 -18.70 9.63 -1.31
C VAL A 118 -19.67 9.69 -2.52
N GLY A 119 -20.47 8.64 -2.73
CA GLY A 119 -21.43 8.58 -3.84
C GLY A 119 -20.86 8.12 -5.18
N HIS A 120 -19.56 7.80 -5.24
CA HIS A 120 -18.89 7.21 -6.41
C HIS A 120 -18.73 5.71 -6.26
N VAL A 121 -18.76 5.01 -7.39
CA VAL A 121 -18.50 3.56 -7.43
C VAL A 121 -17.01 3.37 -7.64
N VAL A 122 -16.39 2.64 -6.72
CA VAL A 122 -14.97 2.35 -6.73
C VAL A 122 -14.78 0.85 -6.80
N HIS A 123 -13.98 0.36 -7.74
CA HIS A 123 -13.54 -1.03 -7.75
C HIS A 123 -12.09 -1.12 -7.29
N ARG A 124 -11.78 -2.07 -6.42
CA ARG A 124 -10.45 -2.29 -5.87
C ARG A 124 -9.93 -3.67 -6.24
N GLY A 125 -8.62 -3.76 -6.39
CA GLY A 125 -7.92 -4.97 -6.79
C GLY A 125 -6.50 -4.99 -6.27
N ALA A 126 -6.02 -6.20 -6.03
CA ALA A 126 -4.69 -6.44 -5.51
C ALA A 126 -4.09 -7.69 -6.15
N ASP A 127 -2.83 -7.60 -6.57
CA ASP A 127 -2.05 -8.76 -6.96
C ASP A 127 -0.56 -8.56 -6.65
N VAL A 128 0.23 -9.58 -7.01
CA VAL A 128 1.69 -9.58 -6.91
C VAL A 128 2.23 -9.79 -8.31
N LEU A 129 3.08 -8.87 -8.76
CA LEU A 129 3.72 -8.96 -10.07
C LEU A 129 4.72 -10.12 -10.10
N PRO A 130 5.09 -10.63 -11.30
CA PRO A 130 6.09 -11.70 -11.43
C PRO A 130 7.47 -11.37 -10.83
N ASP A 131 7.76 -10.09 -10.61
CA ASP A 131 8.99 -9.62 -9.97
C ASP A 131 8.91 -9.54 -8.43
N GLY A 132 7.77 -9.90 -7.83
CA GLY A 132 7.54 -9.93 -6.38
C GLY A 132 6.94 -8.66 -5.80
N ARG A 133 6.78 -7.59 -6.60
CA ARG A 133 6.23 -6.32 -6.12
C ARG A 133 4.72 -6.37 -5.96
N ALA A 134 4.22 -5.68 -4.95
CA ALA A 134 2.80 -5.52 -4.73
C ALA A 134 2.23 -4.53 -5.75
N ARG A 135 1.09 -4.87 -6.34
CA ARG A 135 0.30 -3.95 -7.14
C ARG A 135 -1.08 -3.80 -6.55
N ARG A 136 -1.52 -2.54 -6.44
CA ARG A 136 -2.89 -2.15 -6.06
C ARG A 136 -3.49 -1.32 -7.17
N VAL A 137 -4.74 -1.61 -7.48
CA VAL A 137 -5.49 -0.91 -8.51
C VAL A 137 -6.82 -0.46 -7.94
N VAL A 138 -7.13 0.82 -8.15
CA VAL A 138 -8.41 1.42 -7.80
C VAL A 138 -9.01 2.03 -9.06
N VAL A 139 -10.22 1.61 -9.42
CA VAL A 139 -10.96 2.14 -10.56
C VAL A 139 -12.13 2.97 -10.05
N VAL A 140 -12.16 4.25 -10.39
CA VAL A 140 -13.21 5.19 -9.99
C VAL A 140 -14.15 5.46 -11.17
N ASP A 141 -15.46 5.33 -10.93
CA ASP A 141 -16.55 5.59 -11.89
C ASP A 141 -16.35 4.94 -13.27
N ARG A 142 -15.69 3.78 -13.27
CA ARG A 142 -15.40 2.99 -14.46
C ARG A 142 -14.60 3.75 -15.54
N ARG A 143 -13.77 4.73 -15.14
CA ARG A 143 -12.97 5.52 -16.10
C ARG A 143 -11.56 5.85 -15.60
N VAL A 144 -11.44 6.28 -14.35
CA VAL A 144 -10.14 6.66 -13.78
C VAL A 144 -9.51 5.44 -13.15
N VAL A 145 -8.26 5.15 -13.50
CA VAL A 145 -7.48 4.04 -12.96
C VAL A 145 -6.32 4.62 -12.16
N VAL A 146 -6.27 4.28 -10.88
CA VAL A 146 -5.14 4.54 -9.99
C VAL A 146 -4.39 3.23 -9.84
N ILE A 147 -3.08 3.25 -10.09
CA ILE A 147 -2.20 2.09 -9.97
C ILE A 147 -1.09 2.45 -9.00
N ALA A 148 -0.82 1.59 -8.02
CA ALA A 148 0.35 1.68 -7.16
C ALA A 148 1.15 0.38 -7.27
N VAL A 149 2.42 0.48 -7.65
CA VAL A 149 3.35 -0.65 -7.72
C VAL A 149 4.57 -0.35 -6.86
N THR A 150 4.84 -1.22 -5.88
CA THR A 150 5.96 -1.02 -4.94
C THR A 150 6.49 -2.34 -4.39
N GLU A 151 7.79 -2.37 -4.08
CA GLU A 151 8.41 -3.47 -3.32
C GLU A 151 7.83 -3.61 -1.90
N ASP A 152 7.47 -2.50 -1.26
CA ASP A 152 6.80 -2.50 0.05
C ASP A 152 5.27 -2.52 -0.13
N PRO A 153 4.57 -3.62 0.25
CA PRO A 153 3.12 -3.71 0.12
C PRO A 153 2.38 -2.66 0.96
N ALA A 154 2.94 -2.24 2.10
CA ALA A 154 2.30 -1.23 2.95
C ALA A 154 2.24 0.14 2.26
N VAL A 155 3.22 0.44 1.40
CA VAL A 155 3.20 1.67 0.58
C VAL A 155 2.13 1.57 -0.51
N ALA A 156 1.97 0.41 -1.16
CA ALA A 156 0.93 0.24 -2.18
C ALA A 156 -0.47 0.38 -1.57
N ASP A 157 -0.67 -0.26 -0.41
CA ASP A 157 -1.93 -0.21 0.34
C ASP A 157 -2.22 1.23 0.77
N ALA A 158 -1.23 1.95 1.33
CA ALA A 158 -1.39 3.35 1.73
C ALA A 158 -1.78 4.27 0.56
N ILE A 159 -1.15 4.12 -0.61
CA ILE A 159 -1.51 4.91 -1.80
C ILE A 159 -2.95 4.59 -2.23
N ALA A 160 -3.32 3.31 -2.32
CA ALA A 160 -4.67 2.90 -2.73
C ALA A 160 -5.76 3.33 -1.73
N ASP A 161 -5.45 3.34 -0.43
CA ASP A 161 -6.35 3.77 0.63
C ASP A 161 -6.48 5.29 0.73
N SER A 162 -5.49 6.04 0.25
CA SER A 162 -5.50 7.50 0.23
C SER A 162 -6.38 8.13 -0.85
N VAL A 163 -7.00 7.31 -1.72
CA VAL A 163 -7.84 7.79 -2.83
C VAL A 163 -9.02 8.63 -2.31
N LYS A 164 -9.04 9.90 -2.70
CA LYS A 164 -10.14 10.86 -2.49
C LYS A 164 -10.72 11.27 -3.84
N ILE A 165 -12.03 11.51 -3.88
CA ILE A 165 -12.78 11.85 -5.10
C ILE A 165 -13.46 13.21 -4.88
N ASP A 166 -13.33 14.10 -5.85
CA ASP A 166 -13.79 15.51 -5.80
C ASP A 166 -15.09 15.77 -6.56
#